data_AF-A0A102DFZ6-F1
#
_entry.id   AF-A0A102DFZ6-F1
#
_cell.length_a   1.000
_cell.length_b   1.000
_cell.length_c   1.000
_cell.angle_alpha   90.00
_cell.angle_beta   90.00
_cell.angle_gamma   90.00
#
_symmetry.space_group_name_H-M   'P 1'
#
loop_
_entity.id
_entity.type
_entity.pdbx_description
1 polymer ?
#
loop_
_entity_poly.entity_id
_entity_poly.type
_entity_poly.pdbx_seq_one_letter_code
_entity_poly.pdbx_strand_id
1 'polypeptide(L)'
;MKGADQCPSCGSRRWLSPAEHGLTPPDDFYSADVRCCVNCQTIWEPFDPAEMLDPAREPLGAFRHPCNNCAFRKGSPEQCDPESFAKLRAQLGWHGASFYCHKGVPVDPASEDGFRYPKDASGNPIRRKLRLCRGYLNQLGSFPLDRALPGASAIPDEPWIDPISEVHA
;
A
#
# COMPACT_ATOMS: atom_id res chain seq x y z
N MET A 1 0.56 -3.22 -13.91
CA MET A 1 -0.75 -3.65 -13.35
C MET A 1 -1.80 -3.49 -14.42
N LYS A 2 -2.91 -4.20 -14.31
CA LYS A 2 -4.12 -3.90 -15.10
C LYS A 2 -4.62 -2.50 -14.69
N GLY A 3 -5.30 -1.79 -15.59
CA GLY A 3 -5.71 -0.40 -15.37
C GLY A 3 -6.57 -0.25 -14.10
N ALA A 4 -6.69 0.97 -13.59
CA ALA A 4 -7.42 1.23 -12.34
C ALA A 4 -8.92 0.87 -12.39
N ASP A 5 -9.46 0.76 -13.61
CA ASP A 5 -10.81 0.35 -13.95
C ASP A 5 -10.94 -1.14 -14.33
N GLN A 6 -9.88 -1.92 -14.14
CA GLN A 6 -9.82 -3.34 -14.50
C GLN A 6 -9.61 -4.22 -13.26
N CYS A 7 -10.19 -5.42 -13.30
CA CYS A 7 -9.93 -6.45 -12.30
C CYS A 7 -8.43 -6.79 -12.28
N PRO A 8 -7.75 -6.71 -11.13
CA PRO A 8 -6.32 -6.97 -11.03
C PRO A 8 -5.95 -8.43 -11.31
N SER A 9 -6.89 -9.36 -11.13
CA SER A 9 -6.71 -10.78 -11.41
C SER A 9 -6.90 -11.10 -12.91
N CYS A 10 -8.11 -10.90 -13.46
CA CYS A 10 -8.42 -11.33 -14.82
C CYS A 10 -8.38 -10.23 -15.89
N GLY A 11 -8.40 -8.94 -15.52
CA GLY A 11 -8.35 -7.81 -16.46
C GLY A 11 -9.70 -7.41 -17.04
N SER A 12 -10.77 -8.08 -16.61
CA SER A 12 -12.13 -7.68 -16.95
C SER A 12 -12.44 -6.27 -16.46
N ARG A 13 -13.15 -5.50 -17.28
CA ARG A 13 -13.76 -4.22 -16.92
C ARG A 13 -15.17 -4.39 -16.34
N ARG A 14 -15.69 -5.62 -16.28
CA ARG A 14 -17.00 -5.94 -15.70
C ARG A 14 -16.85 -6.19 -14.21
N TRP A 15 -17.29 -5.23 -13.42
CA TRP A 15 -17.29 -5.31 -11.96
C TRP A 15 -18.56 -4.66 -11.41
N LEU A 16 -18.86 -4.99 -10.15
CA LEU A 16 -19.94 -4.41 -9.36
C LEU A 16 -19.33 -3.68 -8.17
N SER A 17 -19.88 -2.52 -7.79
CA SER A 17 -19.60 -1.87 -6.52
C SER A 17 -20.78 -2.09 -5.57
N PRO A 18 -20.59 -2.59 -4.33
CA PRO A 18 -21.67 -2.71 -3.36
C PRO A 18 -22.44 -1.39 -3.18
N ALA A 19 -21.73 -0.26 -3.15
CA ALA A 19 -22.35 1.06 -3.01
C ALA A 19 -23.31 1.39 -4.16
N GLU A 20 -22.96 1.07 -5.40
CA GLU A 20 -23.83 1.28 -6.58
C GLU A 20 -25.07 0.39 -6.56
N HIS A 21 -25.02 -0.72 -5.81
CA HIS A 21 -26.13 -1.66 -5.64
C HIS A 21 -26.88 -1.48 -4.31
N GLY A 22 -26.68 -0.36 -3.60
CA GLY A 22 -27.35 -0.07 -2.34
C GLY A 22 -26.96 -1.00 -1.19
N LEU A 23 -25.81 -1.68 -1.32
CA LEU A 23 -25.23 -2.51 -0.27
C LEU A 23 -24.20 -1.68 0.47
N THR A 24 -24.43 -1.46 1.76
CA THR A 24 -23.42 -0.93 2.67
C THR A 24 -22.48 -2.07 3.06
N PRO A 25 -21.16 -1.92 2.91
CA PRO A 25 -20.23 -2.86 3.53
C PRO A 25 -20.52 -2.97 5.03
N PRO A 26 -20.29 -4.13 5.66
CA PRO A 26 -20.35 -4.25 7.11
C PRO A 26 -19.55 -3.14 7.81
N ASP A 27 -19.99 -2.68 8.98
CA ASP A 27 -19.33 -1.60 9.71
C ASP A 27 -17.87 -1.93 10.09
N ASP A 28 -17.54 -3.22 10.18
CA ASP A 28 -16.21 -3.76 10.44
C ASP A 28 -15.39 -4.02 9.17
N PHE A 29 -15.97 -3.79 7.99
CA PHE A 29 -15.26 -3.94 6.73
C PHE A 29 -14.35 -2.73 6.48
N TYR A 30 -13.07 -3.02 6.26
CA TYR A 30 -11.98 -2.04 6.29
C TYR A 30 -11.97 -1.00 5.13
N SER A 31 -12.95 -1.02 4.22
CA SER A 31 -13.08 -0.02 3.15
C SER A 31 -14.51 0.24 2.69
N ALA A 32 -14.84 1.52 2.51
CA ALA A 32 -16.14 1.96 1.98
C ALA A 32 -16.27 1.80 0.46
N ASP A 33 -15.15 1.66 -0.27
CA ASP A 33 -15.14 1.55 -1.74
C ASP A 33 -14.42 0.27 -2.16
N VAL A 34 -15.19 -0.70 -2.64
CA VAL A 34 -14.71 -1.98 -3.14
C VAL A 34 -15.40 -2.35 -4.43
N ARG A 35 -14.68 -3.09 -5.27
CA ARG A 35 -15.19 -3.68 -6.50
C ARG A 35 -15.08 -5.18 -6.44
N CYS A 36 -16.09 -5.85 -6.96
CA CYS A 36 -16.10 -7.29 -7.18
C CYS A 36 -16.16 -7.59 -8.68
N CYS A 37 -15.25 -8.42 -9.20
CA CYS A 37 -15.24 -8.77 -10.61
C CYS A 37 -16.37 -9.75 -10.93
N VAL A 38 -17.17 -9.46 -11.94
CA VAL A 38 -18.26 -10.35 -12.37
C VAL A 38 -17.73 -11.68 -12.92
N ASN A 39 -16.53 -11.68 -13.52
CA ASN A 39 -16.00 -12.86 -14.21
C ASN A 39 -15.26 -13.82 -13.29
N CYS A 40 -14.44 -13.31 -12.36
CA CYS A 40 -13.57 -14.14 -11.51
C CYS A 40 -13.76 -13.88 -10.01
N GLN A 41 -14.78 -13.10 -9.63
CA GLN A 41 -15.17 -12.81 -8.25
C GLN A 41 -14.07 -12.22 -7.37
N THR A 42 -12.98 -11.75 -7.98
CA THR A 42 -11.92 -11.04 -7.25
C THR A 42 -12.48 -9.77 -6.66
N ILE A 43 -12.22 -9.54 -5.38
CA ILE A 43 -12.54 -8.31 -4.67
C ILE A 43 -11.26 -7.46 -4.57
N TRP A 44 -11.38 -6.15 -4.77
CA TRP A 44 -10.26 -5.22 -4.57
C TRP A 44 -10.80 -3.82 -4.30
N GLU A 45 -9.95 -2.99 -3.70
CA GLU A 45 -10.22 -1.55 -3.61
C GLU A 45 -9.70 -0.86 -4.87
N PRO A 46 -10.55 -0.13 -5.61
CA PRO A 46 -10.08 0.64 -6.75
C PRO A 46 -9.19 1.82 -6.30
N PHE A 47 -8.50 2.41 -7.27
CA PHE A 47 -7.84 3.70 -7.12
C PHE A 47 -8.19 4.60 -8.30
N ASP A 48 -8.01 5.90 -8.13
CA ASP A 48 -8.09 6.85 -9.23
C ASP A 48 -6.69 7.06 -9.83
N PRO A 49 -6.48 6.85 -11.14
CA PRO A 49 -5.22 7.21 -11.81
C PRO A 49 -4.83 8.68 -11.63
N ALA A 50 -5.77 9.60 -11.42
CA ALA A 50 -5.49 11.01 -11.19
C ALA A 50 -4.70 11.24 -9.88
N GLU A 51 -4.87 10.34 -8.90
CA GLU A 51 -4.10 10.34 -7.66
C GLU A 51 -2.65 9.90 -7.87
N MET A 52 -2.24 9.50 -9.07
CA MET A 52 -0.86 9.14 -9.39
C MET A 52 -0.05 10.35 -9.89
N LEU A 53 1.25 10.38 -9.58
CA LEU A 53 2.16 11.45 -10.01
C LEU A 53 2.28 11.52 -11.54
N ASP A 54 2.55 10.39 -12.18
CA ASP A 54 2.59 10.24 -13.63
C ASP A 54 2.08 8.84 -14.00
N PRO A 55 0.77 8.63 -14.19
CA PRO A 55 0.22 7.31 -14.47
C PRO A 55 0.66 6.74 -15.82
N ALA A 56 1.08 7.58 -16.77
CA ALA A 56 1.52 7.16 -18.09
C ALA A 56 2.94 6.59 -18.06
N ARG A 57 3.85 7.26 -17.33
CA ARG A 57 5.25 6.84 -17.20
C ARG A 57 5.47 5.88 -16.03
N GLU A 58 4.75 6.09 -14.92
CA GLU A 58 4.94 5.39 -13.64
C GLU A 58 3.62 4.77 -13.14
N PRO A 59 3.04 3.79 -13.85
CA PRO A 59 1.75 3.17 -13.49
C PRO A 59 1.78 2.40 -12.15
N LEU A 60 2.95 2.28 -11.53
CA LEU A 60 3.19 1.67 -10.23
C LEU A 60 3.84 2.63 -9.23
N GLY A 61 4.02 3.90 -9.62
CA GLY A 61 4.49 4.95 -8.73
C GLY A 61 3.54 5.17 -7.56
N ALA A 62 4.08 5.68 -6.45
CA ALA A 62 3.27 6.04 -5.30
C ALA A 62 2.21 7.10 -5.66
N PHE A 63 1.11 7.11 -4.92
CA PHE A 63 0.12 8.17 -5.04
C PHE A 63 0.69 9.54 -4.63
N ARG A 64 0.05 10.62 -5.09
CA ARG A 64 0.34 12.00 -4.69
C ARG A 64 0.12 12.18 -3.19
N HIS A 65 -0.95 11.59 -2.67
CA HIS A 65 -1.36 11.64 -1.27
C HIS A 65 -1.56 10.23 -0.67
N PRO A 66 -1.47 10.07 0.65
CA PRO A 66 -1.87 8.82 1.31
C PRO A 66 -3.33 8.50 1.00
N CYS A 67 -3.67 7.23 0.76
CA CYS A 67 -5.05 6.84 0.50
C CYS A 67 -5.95 6.99 1.74
N ASN A 68 -7.26 7.03 1.53
CA ASN A 68 -8.28 7.29 2.55
C ASN A 68 -8.28 6.31 3.73
N ASN A 69 -7.85 5.06 3.50
CA ASN A 69 -7.67 4.03 4.52
C ASN A 69 -6.20 3.70 4.82
N CYS A 70 -5.27 4.61 4.52
CA CYS A 70 -3.86 4.40 4.79
C CYS A 70 -3.55 4.52 6.29
N ALA A 71 -3.06 3.45 6.93
CA ALA A 71 -2.61 3.46 8.33
C ALA A 71 -1.48 4.49 8.61
N PHE A 72 -0.77 4.92 7.56
CA PHE A 72 0.29 5.92 7.67
C PHE A 72 -0.20 7.36 7.39
N ARG A 73 -1.49 7.60 7.10
CA ARG A 73 -2.03 8.96 6.97
C ARG A 73 -2.16 9.63 8.33
N LYS A 74 -1.98 10.94 8.38
CA LYS A 74 -2.21 11.73 9.61
C LYS A 74 -3.66 11.56 10.07
N GLY A 75 -3.85 11.32 11.37
CA GLY A 75 -5.18 11.12 11.97
C GLY A 75 -5.81 9.77 11.62
N SER A 76 -5.02 8.81 11.13
CA SER A 76 -5.46 7.41 11.05
C SER A 76 -5.81 6.87 12.45
N PRO A 77 -6.83 6.00 12.57
CA PRO A 77 -7.13 5.33 13.83
C PRO A 77 -5.92 4.63 14.44
N GLU A 78 -5.06 4.06 13.59
CA GLU A 78 -3.84 3.38 13.99
C GLU A 78 -2.83 4.32 14.68
N GLN A 79 -2.86 5.62 14.38
CA GLN A 79 -2.00 6.64 15.01
C GLN A 79 -2.60 7.28 16.28
N CYS A 80 -3.83 6.93 16.66
CA CYS A 80 -4.46 7.46 17.87
C CYS A 80 -3.75 7.01 19.16
N ASP A 81 -3.10 5.84 19.12
CA ASP A 81 -2.18 5.37 20.16
C ASP A 81 -0.74 5.34 19.61
N PRO A 82 0.06 6.39 19.86
CA PRO A 82 1.41 6.50 19.35
C PRO A 82 2.34 5.36 19.78
N GLU A 83 2.15 4.78 20.97
CA GLU A 83 3.01 3.71 21.47
C GLU A 83 2.70 2.39 20.76
N SER A 84 1.43 2.04 20.63
CA SER A 84 1.00 0.85 19.89
C SER A 84 1.41 0.95 18.42
N PHE A 85 1.27 2.12 17.81
CA PHE A 85 1.71 2.35 16.44
C PHE A 85 3.22 2.20 16.28
N ALA A 86 4.01 2.70 17.24
CA ALA A 86 5.47 2.57 17.20
C ALA A 86 5.90 1.11 17.38
N LYS A 87 5.26 0.34 18.28
CA LYS A 87 5.50 -1.11 18.44
C LYS A 87 5.19 -1.88 17.16
N LEU A 88 4.06 -1.59 16.52
CA LEU A 88 3.68 -2.20 15.24
C LEU A 88 4.72 -1.93 14.15
N ARG A 89 5.15 -0.66 14.01
CA ARG A 89 6.17 -0.29 13.03
C ARG A 89 7.53 -0.93 13.31
N ALA A 90 7.90 -1.05 14.59
CA ALA A 90 9.12 -1.77 14.98
C ALA A 90 9.04 -3.27 14.62
N GLN A 91 7.92 -3.94 14.92
CA GLN A 91 7.68 -5.35 14.56
C GLN A 91 7.76 -5.60 13.05
N LEU A 92 7.25 -4.65 12.26
CA LEU A 92 7.29 -4.72 10.80
C LEU A 92 8.66 -4.33 10.21
N GLY A 93 9.67 -4.07 11.06
CA GLY A 93 11.02 -3.73 10.63
C GLY A 93 11.06 -2.47 9.77
N TRP A 94 10.22 -1.47 10.06
CA TRP A 94 9.89 -0.41 9.09
C TRP A 94 11.07 0.45 8.60
N HIS A 95 12.19 0.47 9.33
CA HIS A 95 13.44 1.12 8.89
C HIS A 95 14.14 0.39 7.73
N GLY A 96 13.98 -0.93 7.62
CA GLY A 96 14.56 -1.76 6.57
C GLY A 96 13.52 -2.40 5.63
N ALA A 97 12.24 -2.31 5.97
CA ALA A 97 11.15 -2.84 5.16
C ALA A 97 10.70 -1.85 4.06
N SER A 98 9.91 -2.34 3.11
CA SER A 98 9.18 -1.49 2.16
C SER A 98 7.70 -1.76 2.30
N PHE A 99 6.91 -0.71 2.48
CA PHE A 99 5.45 -0.83 2.54
C PHE A 99 4.83 -0.53 1.19
N TYR A 100 3.95 -1.43 0.77
CA TYR A 100 3.24 -1.33 -0.49
C TYR A 100 1.76 -1.01 -0.25
N CYS A 101 1.18 -0.24 -1.16
CA CYS A 101 -0.23 0.10 -1.11
C CYS A 101 -1.07 -1.06 -1.65
N HIS A 102 -2.16 -1.37 -0.94
CA HIS A 102 -3.10 -2.42 -1.31
C HIS A 102 -4.17 -1.96 -2.31
N LYS A 103 -4.26 -0.67 -2.63
CA LYS A 103 -5.21 -0.17 -3.65
C LYS A 103 -4.87 -0.76 -5.02
N GLY A 104 -5.85 -1.44 -5.63
CA GLY A 104 -5.68 -2.19 -6.88
C GLY A 104 -5.07 -3.58 -6.70
N VAL A 105 -4.91 -4.06 -5.46
CA VAL A 105 -4.44 -5.41 -5.14
C VAL A 105 -5.64 -6.27 -4.73
N PRO A 106 -5.74 -7.54 -5.19
CA PRO A 106 -6.81 -8.43 -4.74
C PRO A 106 -6.80 -8.60 -3.22
N VAL A 107 -7.99 -8.59 -2.62
CA VAL A 107 -8.22 -9.01 -1.24
C VAL A 107 -8.08 -10.53 -1.16
N ASP A 108 -7.36 -11.00 -0.15
CA ASP A 108 -7.14 -12.42 0.10
C ASP A 108 -7.04 -12.66 1.62
N PRO A 109 -8.15 -12.88 2.32
CA PRO A 109 -8.16 -13.03 3.78
C PRO A 109 -7.39 -14.24 4.28
N ALA A 110 -7.08 -15.20 3.39
CA ALA A 110 -6.28 -16.38 3.71
C ALA A 110 -4.77 -16.11 3.58
N SER A 111 -4.35 -14.98 3.01
CA SER A 111 -2.94 -14.60 2.94
C SER A 111 -2.51 -13.93 4.26
N GLU A 112 -1.22 -14.07 4.58
CA GLU A 112 -0.61 -13.44 5.76
C GLU A 112 -0.86 -11.93 5.83
N ASP A 113 -0.84 -11.27 4.67
CA ASP A 113 -1.00 -9.82 4.56
C ASP A 113 -2.47 -9.38 4.35
N GLY A 114 -3.42 -10.32 4.23
CA GLY A 114 -4.81 -10.05 3.84
C GLY A 114 -5.01 -9.66 2.36
N PHE A 115 -3.92 -9.58 1.58
CA PHE A 115 -3.92 -9.23 0.15
C PHE A 115 -3.08 -10.19 -0.68
N ARG A 116 -3.42 -10.33 -1.95
CA ARG A 116 -2.66 -11.13 -2.92
C ARG A 116 -1.69 -10.27 -3.71
N TYR A 117 -0.61 -9.85 -3.06
CA TYR A 117 0.48 -9.16 -3.74
C TYR A 117 1.13 -10.05 -4.82
N PRO A 118 1.54 -9.49 -5.97
CA PRO A 118 2.28 -10.23 -6.99
C PRO A 118 3.57 -10.86 -6.46
N LYS A 119 3.65 -12.20 -6.54
CA LYS A 119 4.82 -13.00 -6.16
C LYS A 119 5.41 -13.71 -7.38
N ASP A 120 6.72 -13.96 -7.38
CA ASP A 120 7.40 -14.77 -8.39
C ASP A 120 7.17 -16.27 -8.16
N ALA A 121 7.75 -17.13 -9.02
CA ALA A 121 7.59 -18.58 -8.91
C ALA A 121 8.16 -19.15 -7.59
N SER A 122 9.08 -18.43 -6.95
CA SER A 122 9.68 -18.79 -5.67
C SER A 122 8.91 -18.22 -4.47
N GLY A 123 7.80 -17.51 -4.71
CA GLY A 123 7.00 -16.88 -3.67
C GLY A 123 7.48 -15.51 -3.21
N ASN A 124 8.53 -14.94 -3.82
CA ASN A 124 9.06 -13.64 -3.43
C ASN A 124 8.24 -12.50 -4.05
N PRO A 125 8.05 -11.37 -3.34
CA PRO A 125 7.35 -10.22 -3.91
C PRO A 125 8.05 -9.68 -5.16
N ILE A 126 7.30 -9.52 -6.26
CA ILE A 126 7.81 -8.92 -7.49
C ILE A 126 7.81 -7.40 -7.32
N ARG A 127 8.87 -6.83 -6.73
CA ARG A 127 8.96 -5.41 -6.37
C ARG A 127 8.54 -4.45 -7.49
N ARG A 128 8.95 -4.73 -8.74
CA ARG A 128 8.56 -3.95 -9.94
C ARG A 128 7.07 -4.01 -10.31
N LYS A 129 6.24 -4.74 -9.57
CA LYS A 129 4.78 -4.84 -9.73
C LYS A 129 4.02 -4.29 -8.51
N LEU A 130 4.74 -3.77 -7.52
CA LEU A 130 4.18 -3.25 -6.28
C LEU A 130 4.25 -1.73 -6.29
N ARG A 131 3.24 -1.08 -5.68
CA ARG A 131 3.20 0.37 -5.52
C ARG A 131 3.64 0.73 -4.12
N LEU A 132 4.64 1.59 -3.95
CA LEU A 132 5.03 2.06 -2.62
C LEU A 132 3.91 2.88 -1.96
N CYS A 133 3.75 2.70 -0.65
CA CYS A 133 2.75 3.41 0.13
C CYS A 133 3.17 4.87 0.34
N ARG A 134 2.39 5.83 -0.18
CA ARG A 134 2.67 7.26 -0.03
C ARG A 134 2.69 7.71 1.44
N GLY A 135 1.77 7.19 2.25
CA GLY A 135 1.75 7.50 3.68
C GLY A 135 3.05 7.06 4.35
N TYR A 136 3.51 5.84 4.08
CA TYR A 136 4.80 5.35 4.58
C TYR A 136 5.97 6.23 4.10
N LEU A 137 6.01 6.59 2.81
CA LEU A 137 7.05 7.48 2.27
C LEU A 137 7.08 8.85 2.96
N ASN A 138 5.91 9.43 3.26
CA ASN A 138 5.82 10.69 4.00
C ASN A 138 6.34 10.57 5.45
N GLN A 139 6.37 9.36 6.00
CA GLN A 139 6.81 9.10 7.36
C GLN A 139 8.30 8.72 7.45
N LEU A 140 8.93 8.35 6.33
CA LEU A 140 10.38 8.08 6.30
C LEU A 140 11.15 9.31 6.81
N GLY A 141 12.04 9.09 7.77
CA GLY A 141 12.86 10.13 8.39
C GLY A 141 12.15 11.08 9.37
N SER A 142 10.84 10.91 9.62
CA SER A 142 10.02 11.92 10.30
C SER A 142 9.55 11.56 11.72
N PHE A 143 10.00 10.44 12.30
CA PHE A 143 9.57 10.01 13.64
C PHE A 143 10.74 9.90 14.64
N PRO A 144 10.82 10.83 15.62
CA PRO A 144 11.85 10.83 16.65
C PRO A 144 11.83 9.60 17.57
N LEU A 145 10.63 9.04 17.84
CA LEU A 145 10.44 7.97 18.81
C LEU A 145 10.98 6.61 18.35
N ASP A 146 11.10 6.37 17.05
CA ASP A 146 11.55 5.06 16.54
C ASP A 146 13.04 4.83 16.72
N ARG A 147 13.81 5.91 16.86
CA ARG A 147 15.23 5.86 17.20
C ARG A 147 15.48 5.44 18.65
N ALA A 148 14.45 5.46 19.50
CA ALA A 148 14.56 5.19 20.93
C ALA A 148 14.00 3.80 21.34
N LEU A 149 13.40 3.04 20.41
CA LEU A 149 12.77 1.76 20.73
C LEU A 149 13.75 0.58 20.62
N PRO A 150 13.84 -0.29 21.64
CA PRO A 150 14.67 -1.49 21.59
C PRO A 150 14.12 -2.47 20.55
N GLY A 151 14.98 -2.92 19.62
CA GLY A 151 14.60 -3.82 18.52
C GLY A 151 14.40 -3.13 17.17
N ALA A 152 14.47 -1.79 17.09
CA ALA A 152 14.78 -1.14 15.83
C ALA A 152 16.18 -1.62 15.42
N SER A 153 16.26 -2.54 14.45
CA SER A 153 17.55 -2.95 13.88
C SER A 153 18.31 -1.67 13.55
N ALA A 154 19.54 -1.55 14.06
CA ALA A 154 20.47 -0.57 13.53
C ALA A 154 20.43 -0.75 12.01
N ILE A 155 20.08 0.32 11.30
CA ILE A 155 20.20 0.33 9.84
C ILE A 155 21.68 -0.01 9.62
N PRO A 156 22.02 -1.10 8.90
CA PRO A 156 23.41 -1.32 8.53
C PRO A 156 23.91 -0.05 7.85
N ASP A 157 25.09 0.44 8.25
CA ASP A 157 25.79 1.53 7.58
C ASP A 157 26.22 1.06 6.18
N GLU A 158 25.27 0.76 5.29
CA GLU A 158 25.52 0.58 3.87
C GLU A 158 25.24 1.89 3.15
N PRO A 159 26.14 2.31 2.25
CA PRO A 159 26.09 3.61 1.64
C PRO A 159 24.94 3.64 0.63
N TRP A 160 23.80 4.18 1.06
CA TRP A 160 22.80 4.65 0.12
C TRP A 160 23.44 5.72 -0.76
N ILE A 161 23.73 5.37 -2.02
CA ILE A 161 24.04 6.35 -3.06
C ILE A 161 22.73 7.08 -3.32
N ASP A 162 22.69 8.36 -2.94
CA ASP A 162 21.57 9.25 -3.22
C ASP A 162 21.51 9.49 -4.75
N PRO A 163 20.54 8.91 -5.48
CA PRO A 163 20.49 9.00 -6.93
C PRO A 163 20.14 10.41 -7.44
N ILE A 164 19.90 11.37 -6.54
CA ILE A 164 19.59 12.77 -6.87
C ILE A 164 20.85 13.66 -6.81
N SER A 165 21.95 13.15 -6.25
CA SER A 165 23.20 13.92 -6.06
C SER A 165 24.05 14.12 -7.33
N GLU A 166 23.76 13.45 -8.44
CA GLU A 166 24.57 13.54 -9.68
C GLU A 166 23.94 14.37 -10.82
N VAL A 167 22.84 15.10 -10.58
CA VAL A 167 22.23 15.96 -11.63
C VAL A 167 22.73 17.42 -11.57
N HIS A 168 23.63 17.74 -10.65
CA HIS A 168 24.31 19.04 -10.60
C HIS A 168 25.80 18.88 -10.28
N ALA A 169 26.56 18.39 -11.25
CA ALA A 169 28.01 18.56 -11.34
C ALA A 169 28.39 18.95 -12.76
#